data_AF-A0A7C5Y8T2-F1
#
_entry.id   AF-A0A7C5Y8T2-F1
#
_cell.length_a   1.000
_cell.length_b   1.000
_cell.length_c   1.000
_cell.angle_alpha   90.00
_cell.angle_beta   90.00
_cell.angle_gamma   90.00
#
_symmetry.space_group_name_H-M   'P 1'
#
loop_
_entity.id
_entity.type
_entity.pdbx_description
1 polymer ?
#
loop_
_entity_poly.entity_id
_entity_poly.type
_entity_poly.pdbx_seq_one_letter_code
_entity_poly.pdbx_strand_id
1 'polypeptide(L)'
;GKIPLGIEFSTAIKDGDGEVLKVIIADLLEEWSPKMDVTLKFQGMLLEEYSALTFLDIQEDFADENVAKVYSRPDVADLVEAFPVIDPINGSTIIQFDIGDKMPVVILNPGKYEKQIKEKYPNFDSQRTSIEGTIVSKELIRVKGGNLYLVKLELFESVQAKSLISPALKILSDEAFLSKKRKQVLENKEPQKQDLPRHIRVEVPPTTGSELIISFMTTLLITGALLIIVYLFTK
;
A
#
# COMPACT_ATOMS: atom_id res chain seq x y z
N GLY A 1 -24.41 -5.04 18.38
CA GLY A 1 -23.43 -6.04 17.93
C GLY A 1 -22.97 -5.63 16.56
N LYS A 2 -21.66 -5.49 16.34
CA LYS A 2 -21.14 -5.07 15.04
C LYS A 2 -21.27 -6.25 14.08
N ILE A 3 -22.25 -6.20 13.19
CA ILE A 3 -22.21 -7.02 11.97
C ILE A 3 -20.92 -6.60 11.25
N PRO A 4 -20.08 -7.54 10.80
CA PRO A 4 -18.85 -7.18 10.14
C PRO A 4 -19.19 -6.43 8.85
N LEU A 5 -18.70 -5.20 8.75
CA LEU A 5 -18.91 -4.24 7.67
C LEU A 5 -18.81 -4.85 6.26
N GLY A 6 -17.99 -5.89 6.09
CA GLY A 6 -17.90 -6.66 4.83
C GLY A 6 -19.18 -7.39 4.43
N ILE A 7 -19.99 -7.87 5.38
CA ILE A 7 -21.28 -8.52 5.10
C ILE A 7 -22.28 -7.48 4.61
N GLU A 8 -22.39 -6.33 5.30
CA GLU A 8 -23.28 -5.24 4.90
C GLU A 8 -22.95 -4.72 3.49
N PHE A 9 -21.67 -4.51 3.18
CA PHE A 9 -21.22 -4.18 1.83
C PHE A 9 -21.57 -5.28 0.81
N SER A 10 -21.27 -6.55 1.12
CA SER A 10 -21.53 -7.66 0.19
C SER A 10 -23.01 -7.84 -0.11
N THR A 11 -23.87 -7.67 0.89
CA THR A 11 -25.32 -7.78 0.76
C THR A 11 -25.86 -6.58 -0.01
N ALA A 12 -25.45 -5.36 0.34
CA ALA A 12 -25.92 -4.16 -0.35
C ALA A 12 -25.47 -4.12 -1.83
N ILE A 13 -24.27 -4.61 -2.16
CA ILE A 13 -23.82 -4.78 -3.54
C ILE A 13 -24.65 -5.85 -4.26
N LYS A 14 -24.90 -6.99 -3.62
CA LYS A 14 -25.66 -8.09 -4.20
C LYS A 14 -27.12 -7.70 -4.49
N ASP A 15 -27.71 -6.92 -3.60
CA ASP A 15 -29.10 -6.46 -3.70
C ASP A 15 -29.22 -5.19 -4.54
N GLY A 16 -28.10 -4.61 -4.98
CA GLY A 16 -28.08 -3.40 -5.82
C GLY A 16 -28.54 -2.13 -5.09
N ASP A 17 -28.47 -2.13 -3.75
CA ASP A 17 -29.01 -1.05 -2.92
C ASP A 17 -27.97 0.07 -2.74
N GLY A 18 -28.01 1.03 -3.67
CA GLY A 18 -27.12 2.18 -3.68
C GLY A 18 -27.29 3.14 -2.50
N GLU A 19 -28.49 3.19 -1.91
CA GLU A 19 -28.75 4.05 -0.75
C GLU A 19 -28.13 3.45 0.51
N VAL A 20 -28.25 2.13 0.70
CA VAL A 20 -27.58 1.43 1.79
C VAL A 20 -26.07 1.58 1.68
N LEU A 21 -25.49 1.40 0.48
CA LEU A 21 -24.06 1.62 0.27
C LEU A 21 -23.62 3.06 0.59
N LYS A 22 -24.44 4.05 0.22
CA LYS A 22 -24.18 5.46 0.53
C LYS A 22 -24.16 5.71 2.04
N VAL A 23 -25.10 5.13 2.80
CA VAL A 23 -25.13 5.24 4.26
C VAL A 23 -23.92 4.57 4.90
N ILE A 24 -23.58 3.34 4.49
CA ILE A 24 -22.40 2.63 5.03
C ILE A 24 -21.11 3.42 4.79
N ILE A 25 -20.96 4.03 3.61
CA ILE A 25 -19.79 4.86 3.27
C ILE A 25 -19.80 6.18 4.06
N ALA A 26 -20.96 6.81 4.22
CA ALA A 26 -21.10 8.03 5.00
C ALA A 26 -20.73 7.79 6.48
N ASP A 27 -21.21 6.71 7.07
CA ASP A 27 -20.90 6.31 8.46
C ASP A 27 -19.40 6.06 8.66
N LEU A 28 -18.74 5.44 7.67
CA LEU A 28 -17.28 5.24 7.65
C LEU A 28 -16.49 6.55 7.65
N LEU A 29 -17.06 7.59 7.04
CA LEU A 29 -16.40 8.88 6.82
C LEU A 29 -16.89 9.98 7.77
N GLU A 30 -17.86 9.68 8.62
CA GLU A 30 -18.47 10.63 9.56
C GLU A 30 -17.42 11.19 10.53
N GLU A 31 -16.51 10.34 11.02
CA GLU A 31 -15.40 10.75 11.90
C GLU A 31 -14.41 11.69 11.22
N TRP A 32 -14.36 11.70 9.88
CA TRP A 32 -13.44 12.53 9.10
C TRP A 32 -14.07 13.89 8.78
N SER A 33 -15.39 13.93 8.54
CA SER A 33 -16.13 15.18 8.34
C SER A 33 -17.63 14.99 8.65
N PRO A 34 -18.17 15.60 9.72
CA PRO A 34 -19.57 15.42 10.15
C PRO A 34 -20.65 15.95 9.19
N LYS A 35 -20.26 16.63 8.10
CA LYS A 35 -21.18 17.22 7.10
C LYS A 35 -20.80 16.81 5.67
N MET A 36 -20.21 15.63 5.51
CA MET A 36 -19.78 15.20 4.19
C MET A 36 -20.98 14.78 3.34
N ASP A 37 -21.13 15.39 2.16
CA ASP A 37 -22.09 14.94 1.16
C ASP A 37 -21.46 13.84 0.30
N VAL A 38 -21.97 12.62 0.43
CA VAL A 38 -21.45 11.45 -0.28
C VAL A 38 -22.32 11.18 -1.50
N THR A 39 -21.73 11.29 -2.69
CA THR A 39 -22.36 10.83 -3.94
C THR A 39 -21.69 9.54 -4.38
N LEU A 40 -22.44 8.45 -4.40
CA LEU A 40 -21.94 7.14 -4.77
C LEU A 40 -22.35 6.79 -6.21
N LYS A 41 -21.37 6.41 -7.03
CA LYS A 41 -21.58 5.70 -8.28
C LYS A 41 -20.80 4.41 -8.20
N PHE A 42 -21.48 3.28 -8.28
CA PHE A 42 -20.85 1.96 -8.24
C PHE A 42 -21.30 1.13 -9.44
N GLN A 43 -20.41 0.25 -9.88
CA GLN A 43 -20.67 -0.71 -10.92
C GLN A 43 -20.08 -2.05 -10.47
N GLY A 44 -20.88 -3.11 -10.50
CA GLY A 44 -20.38 -4.46 -10.30
C GLY A 44 -19.41 -4.82 -11.42
N MET A 45 -18.25 -5.35 -11.06
CA MET A 45 -17.17 -5.67 -11.99
C MET A 45 -16.76 -7.13 -11.79
N LEU A 46 -16.50 -7.83 -12.88
CA LEU A 46 -15.93 -9.18 -12.82
C LEU A 46 -14.48 -9.10 -12.35
N LEU A 47 -13.98 -10.19 -11.74
CA LEU A 47 -12.60 -10.25 -11.25
C LEU A 47 -11.57 -10.00 -12.38
N GLU A 48 -11.89 -10.50 -13.57
CA GLU A 48 -11.07 -10.35 -14.78
C GLU A 48 -10.99 -8.89 -15.22
N GLU A 49 -12.12 -8.18 -15.20
CA GLU A 49 -12.21 -6.76 -15.54
C GLU A 49 -11.47 -5.90 -14.52
N TYR A 50 -11.59 -6.20 -13.23
CA TYR A 50 -10.83 -5.52 -12.17
C TYR A 50 -9.33 -5.70 -12.34
N SER A 51 -8.90 -6.92 -12.65
CA SER A 51 -7.49 -7.25 -12.87
C SER A 51 -6.96 -6.55 -14.12
N ALA A 52 -7.75 -6.49 -15.19
CA ALA A 52 -7.40 -5.79 -16.42
C ALA A 52 -7.28 -4.28 -16.21
N LEU A 53 -8.22 -3.65 -15.50
CA LEU A 53 -8.15 -2.22 -15.18
C LEU A 53 -6.94 -1.89 -14.32
N THR A 54 -6.70 -2.67 -13.27
CA THR A 54 -5.50 -2.51 -12.43
C THR A 54 -4.23 -2.62 -13.26
N PHE A 55 -4.20 -3.50 -14.27
CA PHE A 55 -3.06 -3.65 -15.17
C PHE A 55 -2.90 -2.49 -16.17
N LEU A 56 -4.00 -1.95 -16.68
CA LEU A 56 -3.98 -0.79 -17.59
C LEU A 56 -3.45 0.45 -16.87
N ASP A 57 -3.92 0.70 -15.64
CA ASP A 57 -3.50 1.85 -14.85
C ASP A 57 -2.00 1.85 -14.54
N ILE A 58 -1.41 0.66 -14.35
CA ILE A 58 0.04 0.53 -14.11
C ILE A 58 0.87 0.49 -15.40
N GLN A 59 0.27 0.31 -16.58
CA GLN A 59 1.02 0.14 -17.83
C GLN A 59 1.88 1.37 -18.15
N GLU A 60 1.36 2.57 -17.88
CA GLU A 60 2.10 3.83 -18.09
C GLU A 60 3.33 3.93 -17.18
N ASP A 61 3.25 3.39 -15.96
CA ASP A 61 4.37 3.36 -15.02
C ASP A 61 5.52 2.48 -15.52
N PHE A 62 5.21 1.36 -16.19
CA PHE A 62 6.23 0.50 -16.79
C PHE A 62 6.94 1.13 -17.99
N ALA A 63 6.33 2.14 -18.63
CA ALA A 63 6.89 2.85 -19.77
C ALA A 63 7.74 4.08 -19.37
N ASP A 64 7.92 4.34 -18.08
CA ASP A 64 8.68 5.50 -17.58
C ASP A 64 10.18 5.41 -17.95
N GLU A 65 10.79 6.57 -18.27
CA GLU A 65 12.21 6.66 -18.61
C GLU A 65 13.14 6.13 -17.51
N ASN A 66 12.74 6.25 -16.24
CA ASN A 66 13.52 5.72 -15.13
C ASN A 66 13.55 4.18 -15.15
N VAL A 67 12.49 3.54 -15.60
CA VAL A 67 12.47 2.08 -15.79
C VAL A 67 13.47 1.68 -16.87
N ALA A 68 13.50 2.38 -18.00
CA ALA A 68 14.46 2.12 -19.08
C ALA A 68 15.92 2.28 -18.59
N LYS A 69 16.19 3.33 -17.81
CA LYS A 69 17.52 3.54 -17.19
C LYS A 69 17.90 2.38 -16.28
N VAL A 70 16.99 1.92 -15.43
CA VAL A 70 17.24 0.78 -14.54
C VAL A 70 17.52 -0.51 -15.32
N TYR A 71 16.72 -0.79 -16.35
CA TYR A 71 16.89 -1.98 -17.18
C TYR A 71 18.19 -1.97 -17.98
N SER A 72 18.74 -0.79 -18.28
CA SER A 72 20.04 -0.65 -18.94
C SER A 72 21.25 -0.85 -18.02
N ARG A 73 21.04 -0.97 -16.70
CA ARG A 73 22.16 -1.14 -15.75
C ARG A 73 22.85 -2.49 -15.97
N PRO A 74 24.20 -2.57 -15.93
CA PRO A 74 24.93 -3.81 -16.14
C PRO A 74 24.55 -4.95 -15.19
N ASP A 75 24.14 -4.62 -13.96
CA ASP A 75 23.74 -5.58 -12.93
C ASP A 75 22.30 -6.11 -13.08
N VAL A 76 21.56 -5.64 -14.09
CA VAL A 76 20.13 -5.95 -14.32
C VAL A 76 19.87 -6.38 -15.77
N ALA A 77 20.49 -5.73 -16.76
CA ALA A 77 20.22 -5.92 -18.19
C ALA A 77 20.24 -7.40 -18.60
N ASP A 78 21.24 -8.13 -18.13
CA ASP A 78 21.50 -9.52 -18.49
C ASP A 78 20.68 -10.58 -17.72
N LEU A 79 19.90 -10.17 -16.72
CA LEU A 79 19.12 -11.08 -15.89
C LEU A 79 17.88 -11.59 -16.64
N VAL A 80 17.45 -12.80 -16.28
CA VAL A 80 16.20 -13.41 -16.78
C VAL A 80 15.03 -12.49 -16.45
N GLU A 81 14.14 -12.22 -17.40
CA GLU A 81 12.93 -11.45 -17.13
C GLU A 81 11.84 -12.38 -16.64
N ALA A 82 11.34 -12.12 -15.44
CA ALA A 82 10.28 -12.90 -14.81
C ALA A 82 9.17 -11.98 -14.31
N PHE A 83 7.95 -12.52 -14.24
CA PHE A 83 6.77 -11.81 -13.76
C PHE A 83 6.09 -12.59 -12.64
N PRO A 84 5.68 -11.95 -11.53
CA PRO A 84 5.01 -12.64 -10.44
C PRO A 84 3.68 -13.26 -10.90
N VAL A 85 3.35 -14.41 -10.33
CA VAL A 85 2.00 -14.96 -10.45
C VAL A 85 1.05 -14.10 -9.62
N ILE A 86 -0.03 -13.62 -10.23
CA ILE A 86 -0.98 -12.69 -9.61
C ILE A 86 -2.15 -13.49 -9.02
N ASP A 87 -2.52 -13.19 -7.78
CA ASP A 87 -3.74 -13.66 -7.12
C ASP A 87 -4.51 -12.46 -6.54
N PRO A 88 -5.54 -11.95 -7.24
CA PRO A 88 -6.29 -10.78 -6.77
C PRO A 88 -7.12 -11.02 -5.49
N ILE A 89 -7.40 -12.28 -5.14
CA ILE A 89 -8.26 -12.65 -4.01
C ILE A 89 -7.41 -12.79 -2.75
N ASN A 90 -6.45 -13.73 -2.76
CA ASN A 90 -5.65 -14.10 -1.58
C ASN A 90 -4.19 -13.64 -1.68
N GLY A 91 -3.81 -12.95 -2.77
CA GLY A 91 -2.45 -12.51 -2.96
C GLY A 91 -2.05 -11.35 -2.05
N SER A 92 -0.75 -11.22 -1.87
CA SER A 92 -0.11 -10.20 -1.04
C SER A 92 0.65 -9.19 -1.91
N THR A 93 0.68 -7.92 -1.51
CA THR A 93 1.46 -6.90 -2.22
C THR A 93 2.96 -7.13 -2.03
N ILE A 94 3.78 -6.73 -3.02
CA ILE A 94 5.24 -6.80 -2.93
C ILE A 94 5.80 -6.13 -1.67
N ILE A 95 5.10 -5.13 -1.11
CA ILE A 95 5.49 -4.46 0.14
C ILE A 95 5.62 -5.46 1.31
N GLN A 96 4.76 -6.49 1.34
CA GLN A 96 4.72 -7.47 2.41
C GLN A 96 5.77 -8.58 2.29
N PHE A 97 6.43 -8.69 1.13
CA PHE A 97 7.53 -9.62 0.94
C PHE A 97 8.84 -8.95 1.36
N ASP A 98 9.67 -9.67 2.10
CA ASP A 98 11.04 -9.28 2.40
C ASP A 98 12.06 -10.12 1.62
N ILE A 99 13.32 -9.72 1.73
CA ILE A 99 14.45 -10.49 1.22
C ILE A 99 14.48 -11.86 1.91
N GLY A 100 14.65 -12.92 1.11
CA GLY A 100 14.62 -14.31 1.52
C GLY A 100 13.25 -14.98 1.34
N ASP A 101 12.18 -14.22 1.07
CA ASP A 101 10.87 -14.82 0.83
C ASP A 101 10.80 -15.48 -0.54
N LYS A 102 10.03 -16.57 -0.62
CA LYS A 102 9.73 -17.26 -1.87
C LYS A 102 8.58 -16.58 -2.58
N MET A 103 8.70 -16.48 -3.91
CA MET A 103 7.69 -15.88 -4.77
C MET A 103 7.54 -16.72 -6.04
N PRO A 104 6.33 -17.16 -6.39
CA PRO A 104 6.08 -17.83 -7.65
C PRO A 104 6.14 -16.83 -8.81
N VAL A 105 6.93 -17.16 -9.83
CA VAL A 105 7.13 -16.32 -11.01
C VAL A 105 7.05 -17.13 -12.30
N VAL A 106 6.65 -16.48 -13.38
CA VAL A 106 6.69 -17.01 -14.74
C VAL A 106 7.83 -16.34 -15.48
N ILE A 107 8.63 -17.10 -16.20
CA ILE A 107 9.71 -16.57 -17.04
C ILE A 107 9.09 -16.00 -18.32
N LEU A 108 9.31 -14.71 -18.56
CA LEU A 108 8.90 -14.02 -19.79
C LEU A 108 10.01 -14.06 -20.84
N ASN A 109 11.25 -13.84 -20.41
CA ASN A 109 12.41 -13.84 -21.30
C ASN A 109 13.61 -14.48 -20.59
N PRO A 110 14.03 -15.68 -21.01
CA PRO A 110 15.16 -16.39 -20.40
C PRO A 110 16.53 -15.75 -20.68
N GLY A 111 16.62 -14.84 -21.67
CA GLY A 111 17.87 -14.19 -22.06
C GLY A 111 19.01 -15.18 -22.33
N LYS A 112 20.20 -14.91 -21.80
CA LYS A 112 21.39 -15.76 -21.96
C LYS A 112 21.32 -17.10 -21.21
N TYR A 113 20.34 -17.29 -20.33
CA TYR A 113 20.20 -18.48 -19.47
C TYR A 113 19.24 -19.53 -20.05
N GLU A 114 18.77 -19.36 -21.28
CA GLU A 114 17.79 -20.24 -21.93
C GLU A 114 18.14 -21.73 -21.86
N LYS A 115 19.40 -22.11 -22.12
CA LYS A 115 19.83 -23.51 -22.06
C LYS A 115 19.69 -24.11 -20.66
N GLN A 116 20.18 -23.40 -19.65
CA GLN A 116 20.12 -23.84 -18.24
C GLN A 116 18.67 -23.93 -17.74
N ILE A 117 17.82 -22.98 -18.15
CA ILE A 117 16.39 -22.99 -17.83
C ILE A 117 15.69 -24.16 -18.52
N LYS A 118 15.97 -24.43 -19.79
CA LYS A 118 15.39 -25.58 -20.52
C LYS A 118 15.81 -26.92 -19.95
N GLU A 119 17.06 -27.05 -19.49
CA GLU A 119 17.55 -28.28 -18.86
C GLU A 119 16.79 -28.60 -17.57
N LYS A 120 16.52 -27.58 -16.74
CA LYS A 120 15.85 -27.77 -15.44
C LYS A 120 14.33 -27.74 -15.52
N TYR A 121 13.79 -26.93 -16.42
CA TYR A 121 12.35 -26.72 -16.66
C TYR A 121 12.03 -26.84 -18.15
N PRO A 122 12.02 -28.06 -18.73
CA PRO A 122 11.88 -28.27 -20.16
C PRO A 122 10.59 -27.71 -20.80
N ASN A 123 9.55 -27.46 -19.99
CA ASN A 123 8.24 -26.97 -20.44
C ASN A 123 7.92 -25.52 -20.00
N PHE A 124 8.91 -24.72 -19.58
CA PHE A 124 8.65 -23.37 -19.08
C PHE A 124 7.94 -22.46 -20.12
N ASP A 125 8.22 -22.66 -21.41
CA ASP A 125 7.74 -21.85 -22.53
C ASP A 125 6.30 -22.25 -22.97
N SER A 126 6.01 -23.55 -23.02
CA SER A 126 4.74 -24.07 -23.54
C SER A 126 3.59 -24.00 -22.53
N GLN A 127 3.89 -24.06 -21.23
CA GLN A 127 2.87 -24.09 -20.17
C GLN A 127 2.87 -22.85 -19.27
N ARG A 128 3.78 -21.87 -19.51
CA ARG A 128 4.01 -20.73 -18.60
C ARG A 128 4.08 -21.18 -17.14
N THR A 129 4.77 -22.29 -16.91
CA THR A 129 4.81 -22.94 -15.61
C THR A 129 5.40 -21.99 -14.58
N SER A 130 4.74 -21.84 -13.45
CA SER A 130 5.26 -21.04 -12.34
C SER A 130 6.47 -21.73 -11.72
N ILE A 131 7.55 -20.97 -11.54
CA ILE A 131 8.78 -21.37 -10.87
C ILE A 131 8.88 -20.60 -9.56
N GLU A 132 9.25 -21.26 -8.47
CA GLU A 132 9.54 -20.56 -7.21
C GLU A 132 10.91 -19.88 -7.29
N GLY A 133 10.93 -18.56 -7.10
CA GLY A 133 12.16 -17.79 -6.91
C GLY A 133 12.27 -17.26 -5.50
N THR A 134 13.49 -17.13 -4.97
CA THR A 134 13.75 -16.51 -3.66
C THR A 134 14.18 -15.05 -3.86
N ILE A 135 13.57 -14.11 -3.15
CA ILE A 135 13.91 -12.68 -3.26
C ILE A 135 15.29 -12.44 -2.68
N VAL A 136 16.24 -11.99 -3.51
CA VAL A 136 17.60 -11.66 -3.10
C VAL A 136 17.76 -10.17 -2.84
N SER A 137 17.07 -9.35 -3.62
CA SER A 137 17.09 -7.89 -3.43
C SER A 137 15.79 -7.26 -3.89
N LYS A 138 15.48 -6.11 -3.28
CA LYS A 138 14.28 -5.33 -3.55
C LYS A 138 14.67 -3.86 -3.54
N GLU A 139 14.51 -3.19 -4.66
CA GLU A 139 14.87 -1.79 -4.89
C GLU A 139 13.61 -0.99 -5.24
N LEU A 140 13.44 0.18 -4.64
CA LEU A 140 12.33 1.09 -4.94
C LEU A 140 12.70 2.01 -6.10
N ILE A 141 11.87 2.05 -7.13
CA ILE A 141 12.03 2.89 -8.31
C ILE A 141 10.89 3.89 -8.34
N ARG A 142 11.24 5.17 -8.34
CA ARG A 142 10.26 6.25 -8.47
C ARG A 142 9.96 6.50 -9.94
N VAL A 143 8.68 6.44 -10.30
CA VAL A 143 8.15 6.71 -11.64
C VAL A 143 7.13 7.86 -11.53
N LYS A 144 6.69 8.42 -12.65
CA LYS A 144 5.75 9.55 -12.63
C LYS A 144 4.42 9.23 -11.93
N GLY A 145 3.85 8.04 -12.13
CA GLY A 145 2.58 7.63 -11.51
C GLY A 145 2.71 7.03 -10.12
N GLY A 146 3.93 6.89 -9.57
CA GLY A 146 4.14 6.41 -8.21
C GLY A 146 5.47 5.69 -8.02
N ASN A 147 5.40 4.48 -7.48
CA ASN A 147 6.57 3.68 -7.16
C ASN A 147 6.43 2.26 -7.69
N LEU A 148 7.51 1.73 -8.25
CA LEU A 148 7.66 0.33 -8.61
C LEU A 148 8.76 -0.31 -7.76
N TYR A 149 8.73 -1.63 -7.66
CA TYR A 149 9.79 -2.40 -7.01
C TYR A 149 10.53 -3.26 -8.02
N LEU A 150 11.81 -3.01 -8.21
CA LEU A 150 12.69 -3.96 -8.89
C LEU A 150 13.10 -5.03 -7.89
N VAL A 151 12.73 -6.26 -8.20
CA VAL A 151 13.01 -7.44 -7.40
C VAL A 151 13.97 -8.32 -8.16
N LYS A 152 15.11 -8.66 -7.55
CA LYS A 152 15.97 -9.72 -8.05
C LYS A 152 15.66 -11.01 -7.33
N LEU A 153 15.45 -12.06 -8.09
CA LEU A 153 15.06 -13.38 -7.61
C LEU A 153 16.17 -14.36 -7.95
N GLU A 154 16.52 -15.24 -7.03
CA GLU A 154 17.30 -16.43 -7.32
C GLU A 154 16.34 -17.57 -7.66
N LEU A 155 16.43 -18.08 -8.89
CA LEU A 155 15.59 -19.19 -9.35
C LEU A 155 16.21 -20.52 -8.94
N PHE A 156 17.48 -20.74 -9.32
CA PHE A 156 18.23 -21.95 -9.02
C PHE A 156 19.71 -21.78 -9.40
N GLU A 157 20.62 -22.49 -8.72
CA GLU A 157 22.03 -22.64 -9.12
C GLU A 157 22.70 -21.31 -9.58
N SER A 158 22.48 -20.22 -8.83
CA SER A 158 22.97 -18.86 -9.14
C SER A 158 22.36 -18.19 -10.39
N VAL A 159 21.33 -18.75 -11.01
CA VAL A 159 20.53 -18.09 -12.05
C VAL A 159 19.61 -17.08 -11.38
N GLN A 160 19.84 -15.80 -11.69
CA GLN A 160 19.05 -14.69 -11.19
C GLN A 160 18.08 -14.17 -12.25
N ALA A 161 16.88 -13.85 -11.79
CA ALA A 161 15.85 -13.17 -12.54
C ALA A 161 15.61 -11.77 -11.99
N LYS A 162 15.14 -10.88 -12.87
CA LYS A 162 14.63 -9.56 -12.56
C LYS A 162 13.12 -9.55 -12.76
N SER A 163 12.43 -8.83 -11.88
CA SER A 163 11.01 -8.55 -12.00
C SER A 163 10.74 -7.13 -11.55
N LEU A 164 9.92 -6.39 -12.30
CA LEU A 164 9.44 -5.08 -11.90
C LEU A 164 7.98 -5.23 -11.47
N ILE A 165 7.68 -4.84 -10.24
CA ILE A 165 6.40 -5.14 -9.60
C ILE A 165 5.79 -3.86 -9.02
N SER A 166 4.56 -3.57 -9.43
CA SER A 166 3.78 -2.49 -8.83
C SER A 166 3.24 -2.91 -7.45
N PRO A 167 3.24 -2.02 -6.45
CA PRO A 167 2.60 -2.26 -5.16
C PRO A 167 1.10 -2.55 -5.26
N ALA A 168 0.45 -2.11 -6.34
CA ALA A 168 -0.96 -2.36 -6.61
C ALA A 168 -1.27 -3.83 -6.97
N LEU A 169 -0.26 -4.59 -7.41
CA LEU A 169 -0.41 -5.99 -7.77
C LEU A 169 -0.38 -6.88 -6.53
N LYS A 170 -1.34 -7.81 -6.47
CA LYS A 170 -1.38 -8.87 -5.47
C LYS A 170 -0.74 -10.13 -6.01
N ILE A 171 0.37 -10.52 -5.40
CA ILE A 171 1.19 -11.66 -5.80
C ILE A 171 0.71 -12.89 -5.05
N LEU A 172 0.62 -14.02 -5.73
CA LEU A 172 0.32 -15.31 -5.11
C LEU A 172 1.34 -15.58 -4.00
N SER A 173 0.82 -15.74 -2.78
CA SER A 173 1.62 -15.98 -1.59
C SER A 173 0.97 -17.08 -0.77
N ASP A 174 1.77 -18.00 -0.22
CA ASP A 174 1.26 -18.96 0.74
C ASP A 174 0.92 -18.21 2.03
N GLU A 175 -0.38 -17.99 2.29
CA GLU A 175 -0.87 -17.22 3.44
C GLU A 175 -0.30 -17.75 4.75
N ALA A 176 -0.04 -19.07 4.84
CA ALA A 176 0.56 -19.70 6.00
C ALA A 176 1.99 -19.21 6.27
N PHE A 177 2.75 -18.88 5.24
CA PHE A 177 4.12 -18.39 5.37
C PHE A 177 4.15 -16.92 5.81
N LEU A 178 3.35 -16.07 5.16
CA LEU A 178 3.30 -14.64 5.50
C LEU A 178 2.63 -14.38 6.84
N SER A 179 1.59 -15.14 7.20
CA SER A 179 0.94 -15.02 8.51
C SER A 179 1.86 -15.46 9.65
N LYS A 180 2.65 -16.54 9.47
CA LYS A 180 3.71 -16.94 10.42
C LYS A 180 4.76 -15.85 10.56
N LYS A 181 5.16 -15.19 9.48
CA LYS A 181 6.12 -14.09 9.53
C LYS A 181 5.57 -12.85 10.24
N ARG A 182 4.32 -12.45 9.97
CA ARG A 182 3.66 -11.37 10.73
C ARG A 182 3.57 -11.70 12.21
N LYS A 183 3.21 -12.95 12.55
CA LYS A 183 3.22 -13.45 13.93
C LYS A 183 4.61 -13.43 14.54
N GLN A 184 5.65 -13.87 13.82
CA GLN A 184 7.04 -13.82 14.27
C GLN A 184 7.58 -12.39 14.40
N VAL A 185 7.17 -11.43 13.58
CA VAL A 185 7.54 -10.00 13.75
C VAL A 185 6.81 -9.39 14.95
N LEU A 186 5.60 -9.86 15.25
CA LEU A 186 4.84 -9.46 16.44
C LEU A 186 5.34 -10.19 17.72
N GLU A 187 5.82 -11.42 17.61
CA GLU A 187 6.35 -12.25 18.72
C GLU A 187 7.83 -12.00 18.98
N ASN A 188 8.66 -11.70 17.97
CA ASN A 188 10.05 -11.23 18.12
C ASN A 188 10.12 -9.75 18.51
N LYS A 189 8.96 -9.06 18.56
CA LYS A 189 8.75 -8.01 19.55
C LYS A 189 8.39 -8.66 20.89
N GLU A 190 9.28 -9.51 21.42
CA GLU A 190 9.31 -9.64 22.87
C GLU A 190 9.46 -8.23 23.43
N PRO A 191 8.74 -7.89 24.51
CA PRO A 191 8.81 -6.57 25.08
C PRO A 191 10.24 -6.41 25.57
N GLN A 192 11.08 -5.73 24.79
CA GLN A 192 12.14 -4.95 25.39
C GLN A 192 11.40 -4.05 26.38
N LYS A 193 11.44 -4.46 27.65
CA LYS A 193 11.66 -3.55 28.77
C LYS A 193 12.98 -2.83 28.49
N GLN A 194 13.01 -2.00 27.45
CA GLN A 194 13.56 -0.69 27.64
C GLN A 194 12.62 -0.09 28.67
N ASP A 195 13.20 0.32 29.79
CA ASP A 195 12.58 1.32 30.65
C ASP A 195 12.32 2.56 29.78
N LEU A 196 11.24 2.51 28.99
CA LEU A 196 10.43 3.67 28.71
C LEU A 196 10.13 4.22 30.10
N PRO A 197 10.57 5.44 30.44
CA PRO A 197 10.17 6.04 31.70
C PRO A 197 8.65 5.98 31.75
N ARG A 198 8.11 5.11 32.59
CA ARG A 198 6.66 4.92 32.77
C ARG A 198 5.96 6.13 33.38
N HIS A 199 6.66 7.25 33.46
CA HIS A 199 6.09 8.57 33.57
C HIS A 199 6.79 9.46 32.54
N ILE A 200 6.19 9.64 31.36
CA ILE A 200 6.23 10.99 30.80
C ILE A 200 5.45 11.80 31.84
N ARG A 201 6.18 12.46 32.76
CA ARG A 201 5.66 13.69 33.33
C ARG A 201 5.50 14.60 32.13
N VAL A 202 4.32 14.54 31.53
CA VAL A 202 3.81 15.70 30.84
C VAL A 202 3.66 16.67 32.00
N GLU A 203 4.70 17.48 32.23
CA GLU A 203 4.47 18.80 32.77
C GLU A 203 3.53 19.44 31.76
N VAL A 204 2.23 19.18 31.93
CA VAL A 204 1.23 20.13 31.54
C VAL A 204 1.69 21.36 32.31
N PRO A 205 2.20 22.41 31.66
CA PRO A 205 2.42 23.65 32.39
C PRO A 205 1.12 23.88 33.14
N PRO A 206 1.17 24.15 34.46
CA PRO A 206 -0.07 24.35 35.20
C PRO A 206 -0.82 25.41 34.42
N THR A 207 -1.94 25.03 33.81
CA THR A 207 -2.86 25.94 33.15
C THR A 207 -3.43 26.75 34.29
N THR A 208 -2.62 27.73 34.66
CA THR A 208 -2.85 28.64 35.74
C THR A 208 -4.09 29.38 35.28
N GLY A 209 -5.14 29.44 36.09
CA GLY A 209 -6.40 30.12 35.74
C GLY A 209 -6.20 31.56 35.26
N SER A 210 -4.99 32.11 35.42
CA SER A 210 -4.50 33.33 34.78
C SER A 210 -4.56 33.31 33.25
N GLU A 211 -4.31 32.21 32.52
CA GLU A 211 -4.34 32.23 31.05
C GLU A 211 -5.75 32.49 30.50
N LEU A 212 -6.76 31.96 31.18
CA LEU A 212 -8.17 32.20 30.85
C LEU A 212 -8.57 33.65 31.19
N ILE A 213 -8.05 34.21 32.29
CA ILE A 213 -8.25 35.62 32.67
C ILE A 213 -7.51 36.56 31.72
N ILE A 214 -6.30 36.21 31.29
CA ILE A 214 -5.49 37.00 30.34
C ILE A 214 -6.13 36.97 28.96
N SER A 215 -6.62 35.81 28.51
CA SER A 215 -7.40 35.67 27.27
C SER A 215 -8.69 36.52 27.33
N PHE A 216 -9.41 36.48 28.45
CA PHE A 216 -10.60 37.29 28.64
C PHE A 216 -10.29 38.81 28.64
N MET A 217 -9.25 39.23 29.36
CA MET A 217 -8.82 40.63 29.43
C MET A 217 -8.34 41.16 28.07
N THR A 218 -7.57 40.37 27.32
CA THR A 218 -7.08 40.77 25.98
C THR A 218 -8.23 40.88 24.99
N THR A 219 -9.19 39.96 25.02
CA THR A 219 -10.39 40.02 24.17
C THR A 219 -11.22 41.27 24.47
N LEU A 220 -11.39 41.62 25.75
CA LEU A 220 -12.15 42.80 26.18
C LEU A 220 -11.46 44.12 25.77
N LEU A 221 -10.13 44.17 25.85
CA LEU A 221 -9.32 45.33 25.46
C LEU A 221 -9.37 45.56 23.95
N ILE A 222 -9.27 44.50 23.14
CA ILE A 222 -9.39 44.57 21.67
C ILE A 222 -10.80 45.02 21.28
N THR A 223 -11.83 44.46 21.92
CA THR A 223 -13.23 44.83 21.64
C THR A 223 -13.52 46.28 22.04
N GLY A 224 -12.98 46.73 23.17
CA GLY A 224 -13.10 48.13 23.63
C GLY A 224 -12.39 49.11 22.68
N ALA A 225 -11.18 48.77 22.22
CA ALA A 225 -10.46 49.58 21.24
C ALA A 225 -11.23 49.68 19.91
N LEU A 226 -11.80 48.57 19.43
CA LEU A 226 -12.66 48.55 18.25
C LEU A 226 -13.90 49.44 18.42
N LEU A 227 -14.55 49.40 19.59
CA LEU A 227 -15.71 50.27 19.87
C LEU A 227 -15.33 51.76 19.90
N ILE A 228 -14.17 52.12 20.43
CA ILE A 228 -13.68 53.51 20.42
C ILE A 228 -13.36 53.97 19.00
N ILE A 229 -12.70 53.11 18.21
CA ILE A 229 -12.42 53.38 16.79
C ILE A 229 -13.75 53.60 16.06
N VAL A 230 -14.70 52.68 16.18
CA VAL A 230 -16.03 52.83 15.59
C VAL A 230 -16.69 54.12 16.07
N TYR A 231 -16.70 54.43 17.36
CA TYR A 231 -17.31 55.66 17.88
C TYR A 231 -16.66 56.95 17.33
N LEU A 232 -15.34 56.97 17.15
CA LEU A 232 -14.62 58.11 16.57
C LEU A 232 -14.85 58.26 15.06
N PHE A 233 -15.10 57.16 14.34
CA PHE A 233 -15.33 57.17 12.89
C PHE A 233 -16.82 57.21 12.49
N THR A 234 -17.74 57.01 13.44
CA THR A 234 -19.20 57.12 13.22
C THR A 234 -19.78 58.44 13.76
N LYS A 235 -18.92 59.33 14.23
CA LYS A 235 -19.25 60.68 14.69
C LYS A 235 -18.57 61.71 13.77
#